data_AF-A0A1B8F417-F1
#
_entry.id   AF-A0A1B8F417-F1
#
_cell.length_a   1.000
_cell.length_b   1.000
_cell.length_c   1.000
_cell.angle_alpha   90.00
_cell.angle_beta   90.00
_cell.angle_gamma   90.00
#
_symmetry.space_group_name_H-M   'P 1'
#
loop_
_entity.id
_entity.type
_entity.pdbx_description
1 polymer ?
#
loop_
_entity_poly.entity_id
_entity_poly.type
_entity_poly.pdbx_seq_one_letter_code
_entity_poly.pdbx_strand_id
1 'polypeptide(L)'
;MKLCTYLKPRHATPTTPIALSLCQLTLKPSSFKDSEQGLQRWKTKLVGFLSSPSQKSYENWLTGTKEVLASGQLQQLDLQVLQRQVEVQKRVRAAKAELLAQKAQDKEARVARQATNQVRRQLRGLGVEARRQERLRKKRVRALTQAGNPIPPEDQDPIPDPEAGSEPGSECGLERGSERSSEPEPEPGFEPTFERAFELELEPGFELELEPGSGLASELQRGLE
;
A
#
# COMPACT_ATOMS: atom_id res chain seq x y z
N MET A 1 -46.14 95.09 3.46
CA MET A 1 -45.29 94.38 2.48
C MET A 1 -43.93 94.13 3.11
N LYS A 2 -43.51 92.87 3.23
CA LYS A 2 -42.24 92.46 3.87
C LYS A 2 -41.23 92.14 2.77
N LEU A 3 -40.09 92.82 2.76
CA LEU A 3 -38.92 92.48 1.95
C LEU A 3 -37.78 92.19 2.93
N CYS A 4 -37.56 90.92 3.25
CA CYS A 4 -36.33 90.48 3.92
C CYS A 4 -35.40 89.86 2.88
N THR A 5 -34.24 90.50 2.76
CA THR A 5 -33.05 90.15 2.00
C THR A 5 -32.54 88.75 2.28
N TYR A 6 -32.24 88.01 1.21
CA TYR A 6 -31.61 86.68 1.24
C TYR A 6 -30.14 86.77 1.69
N LEU A 7 -29.78 85.98 2.73
CA LEU A 7 -28.40 85.67 3.10
C LEU A 7 -27.88 84.54 2.20
N LYS A 8 -26.71 84.76 1.60
CA LYS A 8 -26.00 83.82 0.73
C LYS A 8 -25.17 82.84 1.59
N PRO A 9 -25.19 81.51 1.34
CA PRO A 9 -24.35 80.59 2.09
C PRO A 9 -22.89 80.64 1.64
N ARG A 10 -21.97 80.61 2.63
CA ARG A 10 -20.52 80.51 2.45
C ARG A 10 -20.15 79.14 1.88
N HIS A 11 -19.25 79.12 0.89
CA HIS A 11 -18.65 77.89 0.39
C HIS A 11 -17.74 77.27 1.46
N ALA A 12 -18.09 76.06 1.91
CA ALA A 12 -17.20 75.21 2.70
C ALA A 12 -16.17 74.56 1.78
N THR A 13 -14.91 74.62 2.18
CA THR A 13 -13.79 73.88 1.58
C THR A 13 -14.02 72.37 1.69
N PRO A 14 -13.77 71.56 0.64
CA PRO A 14 -13.84 70.12 0.75
C PRO A 14 -12.61 69.60 1.49
N THR A 15 -12.78 69.29 2.78
CA THR A 15 -11.86 68.41 3.52
C THR A 15 -11.90 67.04 2.85
N THR A 16 -10.84 66.71 2.13
CA THR A 16 -10.62 65.38 1.56
C THR A 16 -10.71 64.35 2.69
N PRO A 17 -11.65 63.40 2.67
CA PRO A 17 -11.59 62.29 3.59
C PRO A 17 -10.35 61.48 3.19
N ILE A 18 -9.37 61.44 4.08
CA ILE A 18 -8.34 60.40 4.06
C ILE A 18 -9.11 59.08 4.19
N ALA A 19 -9.38 58.45 3.05
CA ALA A 19 -9.87 57.10 2.97
C ALA A 19 -8.76 56.20 3.51
N LEU A 20 -8.70 56.07 4.83
CA LEU A 20 -8.00 54.97 5.49
C LEU A 20 -8.63 53.72 4.90
N SER A 21 -7.85 53.01 4.09
CA SER A 21 -8.21 51.74 3.48
C SER A 21 -8.55 50.74 4.57
N LEU A 22 -9.80 50.75 5.02
CA LEU A 22 -10.39 49.87 6.02
C LEU A 22 -10.44 48.40 5.54
N CYS A 23 -9.96 48.14 4.32
CA CYS A 23 -9.95 46.83 3.68
C CYS A 23 -8.70 45.99 3.96
N GLN A 24 -7.71 46.46 4.73
CA GLN A 24 -6.70 45.56 5.31
C GLN A 24 -7.22 44.91 6.61
N LEU A 25 -8.50 44.53 6.63
CA LEU A 25 -9.07 43.67 7.65
C LEU A 25 -8.29 42.36 7.66
N THR A 26 -7.33 42.29 8.58
CA THR A 26 -6.76 41.10 9.21
C THR A 26 -7.08 39.80 8.47
N LEU A 27 -6.27 39.47 7.46
CA LEU A 27 -6.29 38.14 6.87
C LEU A 27 -6.27 37.11 8.00
N LYS A 28 -7.26 36.21 8.01
CA LYS A 28 -7.32 35.14 8.99
C LYS A 28 -6.01 34.35 8.86
N PRO A 29 -5.25 34.16 9.94
CA PRO A 29 -4.02 33.38 9.86
C PRO A 29 -4.35 31.96 9.37
N SER A 30 -3.65 31.53 8.33
CA SER A 30 -3.83 30.21 7.71
C SER A 30 -3.02 29.11 8.40
N SER A 31 -2.02 29.50 9.18
CA SER A 31 -1.14 28.58 9.91
C SER A 31 -0.85 29.06 11.32
N PHE A 32 -0.42 28.14 12.19
CA PHE A 32 0.06 28.48 13.53
C PHE A 32 1.23 29.48 13.49
N LYS A 33 2.11 29.38 12.49
CA LYS A 33 3.23 30.32 12.31
C LYS A 33 2.74 31.73 11.97
N ASP A 34 1.70 31.85 11.15
CA ASP A 34 1.12 33.15 10.81
C ASP A 34 0.49 33.81 12.04
N SER A 35 -0.21 33.02 12.86
CA SER A 35 -0.76 33.46 14.15
C SER A 35 0.33 33.91 15.12
N GLU A 36 1.41 33.16 15.23
CA GLU A 36 2.54 33.48 16.11
C GLU A 36 3.25 34.76 15.66
N GLN A 37 3.53 34.91 14.36
CA GLN A 37 4.11 36.14 13.82
C GLN A 37 3.19 37.35 14.02
N GLY A 38 1.88 37.16 13.82
CA GLY A 38 0.87 38.17 14.12
C GLY A 38 0.93 38.60 15.58
N LEU A 39 1.01 37.64 16.51
CA LEU A 39 1.11 37.88 17.94
C LEU A 39 2.38 38.68 18.30
N GLN A 40 3.53 38.34 17.71
CA GLN A 40 4.78 39.09 17.92
C GLN A 40 4.71 40.52 17.36
N ARG A 41 4.09 40.71 16.18
CA ARG A 41 3.86 42.04 15.61
C ARG A 41 3.00 42.89 16.53
N TRP A 42 1.93 42.33 17.09
CA TRP A 42 1.08 43.04 18.05
C TRP A 42 1.81 43.36 19.36
N LYS A 43 2.66 42.46 19.85
CA LYS A 43 3.48 42.71 21.04
C LYS A 43 4.34 43.96 20.87
N THR A 44 5.09 44.05 19.77
CA THR A 44 5.98 45.21 19.52
C THR A 44 5.21 46.51 19.40
N LYS A 45 4.01 46.48 18.81
CA LYS A 45 3.15 47.67 18.67
C LYS A 45 2.56 48.15 19.99
N LEU A 46 2.28 47.28 20.96
CA LEU A 46 1.53 47.63 22.17
C LEU A 46 2.39 48.02 23.38
N VAL A 47 3.66 47.61 23.45
CA VAL A 47 4.55 47.81 24.61
C VAL A 47 4.71 49.28 25.04
N GLY A 48 4.53 50.26 24.14
CA GLY A 48 4.61 51.69 24.47
C GLY A 48 3.29 52.39 24.80
N PHE A 49 2.15 51.72 24.62
CA PHE A 49 0.82 52.36 24.71
C PHE A 49 0.00 51.95 25.94
N LEU A 50 0.40 50.89 26.64
CA LEU A 50 -0.37 50.35 27.77
C LEU A 50 0.12 50.89 29.11
N SER A 51 -0.82 51.15 30.03
CA SER A 51 -0.49 51.47 31.43
C SER A 51 0.12 50.25 32.14
N SER A 52 0.83 50.46 33.25
CA SER A 52 1.52 49.37 33.96
C SER A 52 0.61 48.20 34.37
N PRO A 53 -0.61 48.42 34.91
CA PRO A 53 -1.55 47.32 35.18
C PRO A 53 -2.03 46.60 33.91
N SER A 54 -2.32 47.36 32.84
CA SER A 54 -2.74 46.80 31.55
C SER A 54 -1.64 46.00 30.87
N GLN A 55 -0.38 46.42 31.01
CA GLN A 55 0.79 45.71 30.49
C GLN A 55 0.93 44.33 31.13
N LYS A 56 0.74 44.22 32.45
CA LYS A 56 0.80 42.92 33.15
C LYS A 56 -0.31 41.97 32.70
N SER A 57 -1.53 42.49 32.53
CA SER A 57 -2.65 41.72 31.98
C SER A 57 -2.36 41.22 30.57
N TYR A 58 -1.80 42.08 29.71
CA TYR A 58 -1.42 41.74 28.35
C TYR A 58 -0.31 40.67 28.29
N GLU A 59 0.74 40.77 29.10
CA GLU A 59 1.80 39.76 29.15
C GLU A 59 1.28 38.39 29.63
N ASN A 60 0.35 38.36 30.58
CA ASN A 60 -0.32 37.13 30.99
C ASN A 60 -1.13 36.51 29.84
N TRP A 61 -1.94 37.33 29.14
CA TRP A 61 -2.70 36.88 27.97
C TRP A 61 -1.78 36.37 26.85
N LEU A 62 -0.68 37.08 26.59
CA LEU A 62 0.31 36.68 25.61
C LEU A 62 0.92 35.31 25.96
N THR A 63 1.26 35.09 27.23
CA THR A 63 1.82 33.83 27.72
C THR A 63 0.84 32.69 27.54
N GLY A 64 -0.42 32.85 27.97
CA GLY A 64 -1.45 31.84 27.77
C GLY A 64 -1.74 31.57 26.28
N THR A 65 -1.70 32.60 25.43
CA THR A 65 -1.89 32.41 23.98
C THR A 65 -0.74 31.60 23.35
N LYS A 66 0.51 31.80 23.80
CA LYS A 66 1.65 30.99 23.34
C LYS A 66 1.51 29.53 23.74
N GLU A 67 1.05 29.24 24.95
CA GLU A 67 0.80 27.87 25.41
C GLU A 67 -0.30 27.19 24.57
N VAL A 68 -1.38 27.90 24.26
CA VAL A 68 -2.45 27.40 23.39
C VAL A 68 -1.95 27.15 21.95
N LEU A 69 -1.11 28.03 21.41
CA LEU A 69 -0.51 27.80 20.09
C LEU A 69 0.43 26.59 20.09
N ALA A 70 1.25 26.42 21.13
CA ALA A 70 2.16 25.30 21.27
C ALA A 70 1.40 23.96 21.40
N SER A 71 0.32 23.92 22.20
CA SER A 71 -0.51 22.72 22.32
C SER A 71 -1.23 22.38 21.00
N GLY A 72 -1.70 23.39 20.26
CA GLY A 72 -2.26 23.20 18.92
C GLY A 72 -1.25 22.65 17.92
N GLN A 73 0.00 23.10 17.95
CA GLN A 73 1.09 22.55 17.12
C GLN A 73 1.39 21.10 17.50
N LEU A 74 1.43 20.77 18.79
CA LEU A 74 1.64 19.41 19.27
C LEU A 74 0.54 18.47 18.78
N GLN A 75 -0.73 18.87 18.92
CA GLN A 75 -1.87 18.10 18.42
C GLN A 75 -1.79 17.86 16.90
N GLN A 76 -1.31 18.85 16.13
CA GLN A 76 -1.12 18.68 14.69
C GLN A 76 -0.04 17.63 14.38
N LEU A 77 1.03 17.57 15.17
CA LEU A 77 2.07 16.54 15.03
C LEU A 77 1.56 15.16 15.42
N ASP A 78 0.82 15.04 16.52
CA ASP A 78 0.22 13.77 16.96
C ASP A 78 -0.71 13.20 15.89
N LEU A 79 -1.53 14.05 15.26
CA LEU A 79 -2.37 13.64 14.14
C LEU A 79 -1.54 13.10 12.96
N GLN A 80 -0.41 13.73 12.64
CA GLN A 80 0.48 13.23 11.58
C GLN A 80 1.14 11.89 11.95
N VAL A 81 1.54 11.72 13.21
CA VAL A 81 2.12 10.46 13.70
C VAL A 81 1.09 9.34 13.62
N LEU A 82 -0.15 9.58 14.08
CA LEU A 82 -1.25 8.62 13.99
C LEU A 82 -1.57 8.25 12.53
N GLN A 83 -1.61 9.22 11.63
CA GLN A 83 -1.82 8.96 10.20
C GLN A 83 -0.73 8.04 9.62
N ARG A 84 0.54 8.30 9.94
CA ARG A 84 1.66 7.45 9.52
C ARG A 84 1.55 6.05 10.10
N GLN A 85 1.17 5.91 11.37
CA GLN A 85 1.02 4.61 12.02
C GLN A 85 -0.10 3.78 11.37
N VAL A 86 -1.24 4.40 11.08
CA VAL A 86 -2.35 3.74 10.36
C VAL A 86 -1.91 3.31 8.96
N GLU A 87 -1.17 4.16 8.24
CA GLU A 87 -0.64 3.84 6.92
C GLU A 87 0.34 2.66 6.96
N VAL A 88 1.27 2.65 7.92
CA VAL A 88 2.18 1.51 8.14
C VAL A 88 1.39 0.24 8.46
N GLN A 89 0.38 0.32 9.34
CA GLN A 89 -0.45 -0.82 9.69
C GLN A 89 -1.21 -1.39 8.47
N LYS A 90 -1.73 -0.52 7.61
CA LYS A 90 -2.38 -0.93 6.36
C LYS A 90 -1.40 -1.65 5.43
N ARG A 91 -0.18 -1.14 5.27
CA ARG A 91 0.87 -1.78 4.46
C ARG A 91 1.25 -3.16 4.98
N VAL A 92 1.42 -3.30 6.29
CA VAL A 92 1.72 -4.60 6.92
C VAL A 92 0.59 -5.59 6.66
N ARG A 93 -0.67 -5.17 6.79
CA ARG A 93 -1.83 -6.03 6.51
C ARG A 93 -1.93 -6.40 5.02
N ALA A 94 -1.69 -5.45 4.12
CA ALA A 94 -1.67 -5.68 2.68
C ALA A 94 -0.58 -6.68 2.27
N ALA A 95 0.66 -6.47 2.72
CA ALA A 95 1.78 -7.37 2.44
C ALA A 95 1.52 -8.79 2.96
N LYS A 96 0.91 -8.92 4.14
CA LYS A 96 0.51 -10.22 4.68
C LYS A 96 -0.56 -10.90 3.80
N ALA A 97 -1.54 -10.14 3.32
CA ALA A 97 -2.58 -10.67 2.44
C ALA A 97 -2.00 -11.12 1.09
N GLU A 98 -1.10 -10.33 0.49
CA GLU A 98 -0.40 -10.66 -0.76
C GLU A 98 0.43 -11.93 -0.61
N LEU A 99 1.19 -12.08 0.49
CA LEU A 99 1.97 -13.28 0.74
C LEU A 99 1.08 -14.54 0.85
N LEU A 100 -0.09 -14.42 1.46
CA LEU A 100 -1.04 -15.54 1.55
C LEU A 100 -1.63 -15.87 0.18
N ALA A 101 -1.97 -14.87 -0.63
CA ALA A 101 -2.45 -15.06 -1.99
C ALA A 101 -1.39 -15.77 -2.86
N GLN A 102 -0.12 -15.35 -2.77
CA GLN A 102 0.98 -15.98 -3.49
C GLN A 102 1.15 -17.44 -3.08
N LYS A 103 1.14 -17.73 -1.78
CA LYS A 103 1.22 -19.13 -1.29
C LYS A 103 0.04 -19.98 -1.75
N ALA A 104 -1.14 -19.41 -1.92
CA ALA A 104 -2.30 -20.13 -2.45
C ALA A 104 -2.09 -20.46 -3.94
N GLN A 105 -1.66 -19.48 -4.74
CA GLN A 105 -1.33 -19.66 -6.15
C GLN A 105 -0.21 -20.70 -6.35
N ASP A 106 0.86 -20.64 -5.56
CA ASP A 106 1.98 -21.59 -5.66
C ASP A 106 1.53 -23.03 -5.35
N LYS A 107 0.62 -23.21 -4.38
CA LYS A 107 0.04 -24.51 -4.07
C LYS A 107 -0.80 -25.03 -5.22
N GLU A 108 -1.65 -24.19 -5.79
CA GLU A 108 -2.49 -24.55 -6.94
C GLU A 108 -1.64 -24.91 -8.16
N ALA A 109 -0.65 -24.08 -8.49
CA ALA A 109 0.30 -24.34 -9.56
C ALA A 109 1.08 -25.66 -9.35
N ARG A 110 1.47 -25.96 -8.10
CA ARG A 110 2.12 -27.24 -7.78
C ARG A 110 1.19 -28.43 -8.01
N VAL A 111 -0.08 -28.34 -7.61
CA VAL A 111 -1.06 -29.41 -7.84
C VAL A 111 -1.32 -29.59 -9.33
N ALA A 112 -1.50 -28.50 -10.09
CA ALA A 112 -1.66 -28.55 -11.54
C ALA A 112 -0.47 -29.23 -12.21
N ARG A 113 0.77 -28.86 -11.84
CA ARG A 113 2.00 -29.51 -12.34
C ARG A 113 2.09 -30.99 -11.96
N GLN A 114 1.61 -31.38 -10.78
CA GLN A 114 1.58 -32.78 -10.38
C GLN A 114 0.58 -33.56 -11.23
N ALA A 115 -0.63 -33.03 -11.44
CA ALA A 115 -1.65 -33.65 -12.27
C ALA A 115 -1.16 -33.83 -13.72
N THR A 116 -0.57 -32.79 -14.33
CA THR A 116 -0.04 -32.88 -15.70
C THR A 116 1.08 -33.91 -15.81
N ASN A 117 1.99 -33.96 -14.84
CA ASN A 117 3.05 -34.96 -14.81
C ASN A 117 2.53 -36.39 -14.61
N GLN A 118 1.47 -36.58 -13.82
CA GLN A 118 0.83 -37.88 -13.67
C GLN A 118 0.21 -38.34 -14.99
N VAL A 119 -0.55 -37.49 -15.68
CA VAL A 119 -1.12 -37.78 -17.00
C VAL A 119 0.00 -38.10 -18.00
N ARG A 120 1.08 -37.32 -18.02
CA ARG A 120 2.23 -37.57 -18.89
C ARG A 120 2.89 -38.93 -18.62
N ARG A 121 2.97 -39.35 -17.35
CA ARG A 121 3.49 -40.69 -16.99
C ARG A 121 2.57 -41.80 -17.47
N GLN A 122 1.26 -41.64 -17.32
CA GLN A 122 0.27 -42.60 -17.81
C GLN A 122 0.34 -42.74 -19.33
N LEU A 123 0.37 -41.61 -20.07
CA LEU A 123 0.51 -41.62 -21.53
C LEU A 123 1.80 -42.31 -21.99
N ARG A 124 2.92 -42.07 -21.31
CA ARG A 124 4.18 -42.77 -21.60
C ARG A 124 4.08 -44.27 -21.38
N GLY A 125 3.41 -44.70 -20.30
CA GLY A 125 3.14 -46.11 -20.04
C GLY A 125 2.35 -46.77 -21.17
N LEU A 126 1.23 -46.14 -21.56
CA LEU A 126 0.39 -46.62 -22.67
C LEU A 126 1.14 -46.63 -24.00
N GLY A 127 1.96 -45.62 -24.29
CA GLY A 127 2.78 -45.57 -25.51
C GLY A 127 3.83 -46.69 -25.56
N VAL A 128 4.45 -47.03 -24.41
CA VAL A 128 5.36 -48.18 -24.33
C VAL A 128 4.63 -49.50 -24.62
N GLU A 129 3.43 -49.69 -24.09
CA GLU A 129 2.62 -50.88 -24.35
C GLU A 129 2.18 -50.98 -25.82
N ALA A 130 1.69 -49.88 -26.41
CA ALA A 130 1.34 -49.81 -27.83
C ALA A 130 2.53 -50.16 -28.73
N ARG A 131 3.72 -49.59 -28.46
CA ARG A 131 4.95 -49.93 -29.19
C ARG A 131 5.35 -51.40 -29.05
N ARG A 132 5.13 -52.02 -27.88
CA ARG A 132 5.38 -53.45 -27.67
C ARG A 132 4.41 -54.31 -28.48
N GLN A 133 3.13 -53.97 -28.49
CA GLN A 133 2.12 -54.67 -29.29
C GLN A 133 2.40 -54.53 -30.79
N GLU A 134 2.76 -53.34 -31.27
CA GLU A 134 3.10 -53.12 -32.68
C GLU A 134 4.33 -53.91 -33.11
N ARG A 135 5.33 -54.06 -32.23
CA ARG A 135 6.47 -54.95 -32.47
C ARG A 135 6.05 -56.42 -32.61
N LEU A 136 5.08 -56.87 -31.82
CA LEU A 136 4.55 -58.24 -31.91
C LEU A 136 3.72 -58.44 -33.18
N ARG A 137 2.83 -57.50 -33.52
CA ARG A 137 2.07 -57.48 -34.78
C ARG A 137 3.01 -57.60 -35.97
N LYS A 138 4.02 -56.73 -36.06
CA LYS A 138 5.03 -56.74 -37.13
C LYS A 138 5.77 -58.07 -37.24
N LYS A 139 6.08 -58.73 -36.11
CA LYS A 139 6.69 -60.06 -36.10
C LYS A 139 5.75 -61.13 -36.66
N ARG A 140 4.47 -61.14 -36.24
CA ARG A 140 3.45 -62.08 -36.76
C ARG A 140 3.21 -61.91 -38.25
N VAL A 141 3.01 -60.67 -38.70
CA VAL A 141 2.82 -60.32 -40.12
C VAL A 141 3.98 -60.83 -40.96
N ARG A 142 5.23 -60.59 -40.52
CA ARG A 142 6.43 -61.09 -41.23
C ARG A 142 6.44 -62.62 -41.31
N ALA A 143 6.14 -63.32 -40.22
CA ALA A 143 6.10 -64.78 -40.19
C ALA A 143 5.04 -65.37 -41.12
N LEU A 144 3.82 -64.80 -41.14
CA LEU A 144 2.73 -65.23 -42.02
C LEU A 144 3.05 -64.98 -43.49
N THR A 145 3.58 -63.79 -43.79
CA THR A 145 4.02 -63.43 -45.14
C THR A 145 5.10 -64.40 -45.63
N GLN A 146 6.06 -64.76 -44.78
CA GLN A 146 7.10 -65.74 -45.11
C GLN A 146 6.55 -67.16 -45.34
N ALA A 147 5.49 -67.54 -44.62
CA ALA A 147 4.81 -68.83 -44.80
C ALA A 147 3.83 -68.86 -45.99
N GLY A 148 3.58 -67.72 -46.65
CA GLY A 148 2.57 -67.62 -47.72
C GLY A 148 1.12 -67.66 -47.23
N ASN A 149 0.91 -67.45 -45.92
CA ASN A 149 -0.43 -67.46 -45.32
C ASN A 149 -1.06 -66.06 -45.39
N PRO A 150 -2.40 -65.96 -45.59
CA PRO A 150 -3.09 -64.67 -45.55
C PRO A 150 -2.99 -64.03 -44.16
N ILE A 151 -2.87 -62.69 -44.11
CA ILE A 151 -2.78 -61.92 -42.88
C ILE A 151 -4.18 -61.82 -42.24
N PRO A 152 -4.35 -62.18 -40.96
CA PRO A 152 -5.63 -62.07 -40.27
C PRO A 152 -6.06 -60.60 -40.16
N PRO A 153 -7.38 -60.32 -40.14
CA PRO A 153 -7.91 -58.95 -40.14
C PRO A 153 -7.41 -58.10 -38.97
N GLU A 154 -7.12 -58.68 -37.82
CA GLU A 154 -6.61 -57.99 -36.63
C GLU A 154 -5.19 -57.42 -36.82
N ASP A 155 -4.41 -58.00 -37.73
CA ASP A 155 -3.02 -57.60 -37.99
C ASP A 155 -2.89 -56.70 -39.23
N GLN A 156 -3.99 -56.35 -39.90
CA GLN A 156 -3.96 -55.49 -41.10
C GLN A 156 -3.59 -54.04 -40.74
N ASP A 157 -4.20 -53.49 -39.69
CA ASP A 157 -4.02 -52.09 -39.31
C ASP A 157 -2.85 -51.86 -38.34
N PRO A 158 -2.01 -50.82 -38.53
CA PRO A 158 -1.02 -50.41 -37.56
C PRO A 158 -1.66 -49.99 -36.23
N ILE A 159 -1.07 -50.43 -35.12
CA ILE A 159 -1.53 -49.99 -33.79
C ILE A 159 -1.11 -48.53 -33.58
N PRO A 160 -2.03 -47.59 -33.32
CA PRO A 160 -1.70 -46.19 -33.10
C PRO A 160 -0.95 -45.99 -31.78
N ASP A 161 0.12 -45.18 -31.80
CA ASP A 161 0.85 -44.80 -30.59
C ASP A 161 0.16 -43.59 -29.93
N PRO A 162 -0.41 -43.72 -28.72
CA PRO A 162 -1.08 -42.62 -28.03
C PRO A 162 -0.14 -41.45 -27.69
N GLU A 163 1.18 -41.66 -27.69
CA GLU A 163 2.17 -40.59 -27.51
C GLU A 163 2.38 -39.76 -28.79
N ALA A 164 2.15 -40.33 -29.98
CA ALA A 164 2.45 -39.69 -31.26
C ALA A 164 1.47 -38.57 -31.65
N GLY A 165 0.24 -38.60 -31.13
CA GLY A 165 -0.73 -37.51 -31.28
C GLY A 165 -0.60 -36.40 -30.23
N SER A 166 0.24 -36.61 -29.20
CA SER A 166 0.54 -35.60 -28.18
C SER A 166 1.76 -34.81 -28.63
N GLU A 167 1.63 -34.04 -29.71
CA GLU A 167 2.70 -33.13 -30.11
C GLU A 167 3.01 -32.16 -28.96
N PRO A 168 4.28 -31.99 -28.56
CA PRO A 168 4.70 -30.96 -27.62
C PRO A 168 4.77 -29.60 -28.36
N GLY A 169 3.67 -29.20 -29.00
CA GLY A 169 3.58 -27.99 -29.82
C GLY A 169 3.28 -26.70 -29.03
N SER A 170 3.06 -26.80 -27.72
CA SER A 170 2.79 -25.63 -26.89
C SER A 170 3.76 -25.62 -25.71
N GLU A 171 4.64 -24.63 -25.69
CA GLU A 171 5.58 -24.26 -24.60
C GLU A 171 6.92 -25.01 -24.53
N CYS A 172 7.73 -24.92 -25.59
CA CYS A 172 9.19 -24.96 -25.45
C CYS A 172 9.82 -23.67 -26.00
N GLY A 173 9.32 -22.55 -25.48
CA GLY A 173 9.81 -21.19 -25.74
C GLY A 173 10.06 -20.45 -24.43
N LEU A 174 10.78 -21.06 -23.49
CA LEU A 174 11.43 -20.33 -22.41
C LEU A 174 12.92 -20.62 -22.49
N GLU A 175 13.61 -19.57 -22.91
CA GLU A 175 15.01 -19.44 -23.23
C GLU A 175 15.94 -20.23 -22.32
N ARG A 176 16.57 -21.23 -22.92
CA ARG A 176 17.88 -21.73 -22.48
C ARG A 176 18.92 -20.69 -22.89
N GLY A 177 19.06 -19.65 -22.06
CA GLY A 177 20.05 -18.59 -22.19
C GLY A 177 20.80 -18.36 -20.89
N SER A 178 21.25 -19.45 -20.24
CA SER A 178 22.28 -19.37 -19.22
C SER A 178 23.62 -19.41 -19.94
N GLU A 179 24.28 -18.26 -20.07
CA GLU A 179 25.71 -18.03 -19.81
C GLU A 179 26.13 -16.67 -20.36
N ARG A 180 26.64 -15.79 -19.48
CA ARG A 180 27.95 -15.12 -19.59
C ARG A 180 27.94 -13.69 -19.02
N SER A 181 28.51 -13.61 -17.81
CA SER A 181 29.44 -12.56 -17.36
C SER A 181 29.02 -11.09 -17.52
N SER A 182 28.52 -10.52 -16.43
CA SER A 182 28.79 -9.11 -16.08
C SER A 182 29.11 -9.02 -14.60
N GLU A 183 30.39 -9.11 -14.32
CA GLU A 183 31.06 -8.61 -13.13
C GLU A 183 31.07 -7.07 -13.22
N PRO A 184 30.54 -6.34 -12.24
CA PRO A 184 31.01 -5.00 -11.95
C PRO A 184 32.00 -5.07 -10.78
N GLU A 185 33.20 -4.56 -11.04
CA GLU A 185 34.24 -4.30 -10.04
C GLU A 185 33.65 -3.60 -8.80
N PRO A 186 34.05 -4.00 -7.57
CA PRO A 186 33.81 -3.19 -6.39
C PRO A 186 34.79 -2.01 -6.39
N GLU A 187 34.32 -0.82 -6.76
CA GLU A 187 35.04 0.41 -6.42
C GLU A 187 34.98 0.65 -4.90
N PRO A 188 36.11 0.91 -4.23
CA PRO A 188 36.19 1.18 -2.81
C PRO A 188 35.90 2.67 -2.56
N GLY A 189 34.81 3.00 -1.84
CA GLY A 189 34.57 4.42 -1.53
C GLY A 189 33.33 4.82 -0.74
N PHE A 190 32.51 3.90 -0.21
CA PHE A 190 31.43 4.29 0.70
C PHE A 190 31.50 3.49 2.00
N GLU A 191 31.94 4.16 3.05
CA GLU A 191 31.61 3.78 4.42
C GLU A 191 30.18 4.24 4.73
N PRO A 192 29.22 3.33 5.00
CA PRO A 192 28.14 3.63 5.89
C PRO A 192 28.58 3.25 7.30
N THR A 193 28.97 4.24 8.07
CA THR A 193 29.07 4.17 9.53
C THR A 193 27.69 3.82 10.10
N PHE A 194 27.32 2.55 10.10
CA PHE A 194 26.13 2.05 10.81
C PHE A 194 26.55 1.55 12.19
N GLU A 195 27.10 2.46 12.98
CA GLU A 195 27.03 2.35 14.42
C GLU A 195 25.60 2.68 14.85
N ARG A 196 24.77 1.66 15.15
CA ARG A 196 23.87 1.78 16.30
C ARG A 196 23.33 0.44 16.74
N ALA A 197 23.80 0.04 17.90
CA ALA A 197 23.18 -0.91 18.80
C ALA A 197 21.64 -0.77 18.82
N PHE A 198 20.95 -1.87 18.55
CA PHE A 198 19.64 -2.15 19.12
C PHE A 198 19.60 -3.65 19.45
N GLU A 199 20.38 -4.01 20.47
CA GLU A 199 20.03 -5.13 21.35
C GLU A 199 18.79 -4.66 22.13
N LEU A 200 17.62 -5.17 21.77
CA LEU A 200 16.48 -5.21 22.68
C LEU A 200 16.33 -6.65 23.14
N GLU A 201 16.92 -6.88 24.30
CA GLU A 201 16.62 -7.96 25.22
C GLU A 201 15.09 -8.04 25.37
N LEU A 202 14.50 -9.05 24.73
CA LEU A 202 13.14 -9.48 25.02
C LEU A 202 13.21 -10.31 26.30
N GLU A 203 12.90 -9.70 27.44
CA GLU A 203 12.63 -10.44 28.68
C GLU A 203 11.50 -11.47 28.44
N PRO A 204 11.72 -12.76 28.74
CA PRO A 204 10.68 -13.78 28.69
C PRO A 204 9.93 -13.78 30.02
N GLY A 205 8.83 -13.01 30.12
CA GLY A 205 8.09 -12.93 31.40
C GLY A 205 6.66 -12.40 31.36
N PHE A 206 5.98 -12.35 30.21
CA PHE A 206 4.57 -11.95 30.16
C PHE A 206 3.65 -13.18 30.04
N GLU A 207 3.29 -13.76 31.18
CA GLU A 207 2.20 -14.73 31.29
C GLU A 207 0.86 -13.99 31.29
N LEU A 208 0.10 -14.14 30.21
CA LEU A 208 -1.24 -13.58 30.07
C LEU A 208 -2.23 -14.68 30.48
N GLU A 209 -2.52 -14.76 31.79
CA GLU A 209 -3.61 -15.58 32.32
C GLU A 209 -4.94 -15.07 31.73
N LEU A 210 -5.49 -15.82 30.79
CA LEU A 210 -6.87 -15.67 30.36
C LEU A 210 -7.77 -16.43 31.34
N GLU A 211 -8.50 -15.72 32.19
CA GLU A 211 -9.60 -16.32 32.94
C GLU A 211 -10.72 -16.79 31.97
N PRO A 212 -11.19 -18.04 32.09
CA PRO A 212 -12.30 -18.56 31.29
C PRO A 212 -13.62 -18.15 31.93
N GLY A 213 -14.06 -16.90 31.72
CA GLY A 213 -15.26 -16.42 32.42
C GLY A 213 -15.79 -15.04 32.04
N SER A 214 -15.68 -14.58 30.80
CA SER A 214 -16.40 -13.36 30.38
C SER A 214 -17.58 -13.71 29.46
N GLY A 215 -18.76 -13.78 30.08
CA GLY A 215 -20.05 -14.04 29.44
C GLY A 215 -20.52 -12.89 28.56
N LEU A 216 -20.04 -12.84 27.32
CA LEU A 216 -20.60 -12.01 26.25
C LEU A 216 -21.42 -12.85 25.26
N ALA A 217 -22.36 -13.65 25.79
CA ALA A 217 -23.19 -14.57 25.00
C ALA A 217 -24.72 -14.31 25.14
N SER A 218 -25.13 -13.12 25.57
CA SER A 218 -26.55 -12.87 25.87
C SER A 218 -27.02 -11.46 25.49
N GLU A 219 -26.83 -11.02 24.24
CA GLU A 219 -27.46 -9.75 23.80
C GLU A 219 -27.83 -9.73 22.30
N LEU A 220 -28.45 -10.80 21.81
CA LEU A 220 -29.10 -10.84 20.49
C LEU A 220 -30.49 -11.52 20.54
N GLN A 221 -31.29 -11.22 21.57
CA GLN A 221 -32.69 -11.70 21.61
C GLN A 221 -33.62 -10.76 22.39
N ARG A 222 -33.70 -9.49 21.99
CA ARG A 222 -34.79 -8.58 22.39
C ARG A 222 -35.07 -7.58 21.28
N GLY A 223 -35.63 -8.07 20.18
CA GLY A 223 -36.06 -7.23 19.06
C GLY A 223 -37.12 -7.86 18.16
N LEU A 224 -37.68 -9.00 18.55
CA LEU A 224 -38.77 -9.67 17.85
C LEU A 224 -39.65 -10.36 18.88
N GLU A 225 -40.50 -9.57 19.52
CA GLU A 225 -41.86 -9.90 19.99
C GLU A 225 -42.52 -8.62 20.52
#